data_AF-A0A1W1UKZ0-F1
#
_entry.id   AF-A0A1W1UKZ0-F1
#
_cell.length_a   1.000
_cell.length_b   1.000
_cell.length_c   1.000
_cell.angle_alpha   90.00
_cell.angle_beta   90.00
_cell.angle_gamma   90.00
#
_symmetry.space_group_name_H-M   'P 1'
#
loop_
_entity.id
_entity.type
_entity.pdbx_description
1 polymer ?
#
loop_
_entity_poly.entity_id
_entity_poly.type
_entity_poly.pdbx_seq_one_letter_code
_entity_poly.pdbx_strand_id
1 'polypeptide(L)'
;MAKIKVTELINRAKITAQDVDFVQWPESEWLTWYNECLLALASARSDAGAETRTVTLVAGSRQTIPSDSNKLIEVVRNDSTGRAIRLLDRKVLDEQNPLWHKETGPEPKYYTYDPNIPTTYYVFPGVTTTTHKIDVVIAKSPTPADSVESEVPVEDWFAPAIVDYILYRAYLKNAEYTNDLTRSEYFRRSFYERLGVESRISTGD
;
A
#
# COMPACT_ATOMS: atom_id res chain seq x y z
N MET A 1 -15.82 -3.87 8.98
CA MET A 1 -15.68 -5.34 8.82
C MET A 1 -14.83 -5.84 9.97
N ALA A 2 -14.94 -7.12 10.35
CA ALA A 2 -14.10 -7.65 11.42
C ALA A 2 -12.64 -7.40 11.06
N LYS A 3 -11.82 -7.04 12.06
CA LYS A 3 -10.40 -6.86 11.88
C LYS A 3 -9.72 -7.89 12.75
N ILE A 4 -9.15 -8.90 12.12
CA ILE A 4 -8.37 -9.90 12.81
C ILE A 4 -7.24 -9.21 13.61
N LYS A 5 -6.97 -9.70 14.82
CA LYS A 5 -5.83 -9.23 15.63
C LYS A 5 -4.53 -9.89 15.18
N VAL A 6 -3.40 -9.22 15.38
CA VAL A 6 -2.08 -9.79 15.08
C VAL A 6 -1.84 -11.11 15.85
N THR A 7 -2.31 -11.19 17.11
CA THR A 7 -2.25 -12.41 17.94
C THR A 7 -2.83 -13.63 17.23
N GLU A 8 -3.95 -13.48 16.51
CA GLU A 8 -4.59 -14.59 15.79
C GLU A 8 -3.72 -15.10 14.63
N LEU A 9 -3.07 -14.19 13.89
CA LEU A 9 -2.18 -14.57 12.79
C LEU A 9 -0.92 -15.26 13.30
N ILE A 10 -0.32 -14.73 14.37
CA ILE A 10 0.85 -15.33 15.02
C ILE A 10 0.48 -16.71 15.60
N ASN A 11 -0.69 -16.86 16.21
CA ASN A 11 -1.16 -18.15 16.73
C ASN A 11 -1.28 -19.21 15.62
N ARG A 12 -1.84 -18.86 14.46
CA ARG A 12 -1.92 -19.78 13.30
C ARG A 12 -0.52 -20.21 12.83
N ALA A 13 0.39 -19.25 12.74
CA ALA A 13 1.76 -19.50 12.29
C ALA A 13 2.52 -20.39 13.29
N LYS A 14 2.52 -20.05 14.59
CA LYS A 14 3.27 -20.80 15.60
C LYS A 14 2.74 -22.23 15.80
N ILE A 15 1.42 -22.45 15.67
CA ILE A 15 0.84 -23.81 15.67
C ILE A 15 1.38 -24.62 14.48
N THR A 16 1.44 -24.01 13.29
CA THR A 16 1.96 -24.66 12.08
C THR A 16 3.46 -24.94 12.17
N ALA A 17 4.22 -24.04 12.81
CA ALA A 17 5.65 -24.20 13.07
C ALA A 17 5.97 -25.09 14.28
N GLN A 18 4.96 -25.57 15.02
CA GLN A 18 5.11 -26.33 16.26
C GLN A 18 5.86 -25.58 17.38
N ASP A 19 5.76 -24.25 17.41
CA ASP A 19 6.36 -23.36 18.41
C ASP A 19 5.26 -22.70 19.29
N VAL A 20 4.34 -23.52 19.81
CA VAL A 20 3.12 -23.02 20.51
C VAL A 20 3.46 -22.17 21.74
N ASP A 21 4.53 -22.51 22.44
CA ASP A 21 4.96 -21.88 23.68
C ASP A 21 6.11 -20.87 23.49
N PHE A 22 6.42 -20.47 22.24
CA PHE A 22 7.50 -19.53 21.93
C PHE A 22 8.87 -19.96 22.46
N VAL A 23 9.16 -21.26 22.37
CA VAL A 23 10.40 -21.88 22.85
C VAL A 23 11.51 -21.70 21.83
N GLN A 24 11.19 -21.82 20.53
CA GLN A 24 12.17 -21.61 19.46
C GLN A 24 12.44 -20.13 19.24
N TRP A 25 11.38 -19.32 19.20
CA TRP A 25 11.48 -17.88 19.00
C TRP A 25 10.55 -17.11 19.93
N PRO A 26 11.02 -16.01 20.54
CA PRO A 26 10.20 -15.18 21.40
C PRO A 26 9.07 -14.48 20.61
N GLU A 27 7.95 -14.18 21.25
CA GLU A 27 6.79 -13.53 20.63
C GLU A 27 7.13 -12.21 19.92
N SER A 28 8.09 -11.44 20.46
CA SER A 28 8.58 -10.21 19.83
C SER A 28 9.21 -10.43 18.45
N GLU A 29 9.81 -11.60 18.21
CA GLU A 29 10.39 -11.96 16.93
C GLU A 29 9.29 -12.31 15.91
N TRP A 30 8.25 -13.03 16.33
CA TRP A 30 7.07 -13.29 15.50
C TRP A 30 6.37 -11.98 15.08
N LEU A 31 6.26 -11.02 16.00
CA LEU A 31 5.73 -9.68 15.71
C LEU A 31 6.63 -8.92 14.71
N THR A 32 7.95 -9.09 14.79
CA THR A 32 8.89 -8.50 13.84
C THR A 32 8.66 -9.04 12.42
N TRP A 33 8.52 -10.36 12.26
CA TRP A 33 8.23 -10.97 10.95
C TRP A 33 6.87 -10.55 10.39
N TYR A 34 5.87 -10.37 11.26
CA TYR A 34 4.59 -9.80 10.87
C TYR A 34 4.75 -8.36 10.33
N ASN A 35 5.50 -7.50 11.03
CA ASN A 35 5.72 -6.12 10.58
C ASN A 35 6.49 -6.05 9.25
N GLU A 36 7.48 -6.92 9.06
CA GLU A 36 8.16 -7.07 7.77
C GLU A 36 7.23 -7.58 6.66
N CYS A 37 6.28 -8.47 7.00
CA CYS A 37 5.26 -8.93 6.07
C CYS A 37 4.42 -7.76 5.54
N LEU A 38 4.00 -6.85 6.42
CA LEU A 38 3.18 -5.70 6.01
C LEU A 38 3.92 -4.85 4.96
N LEU A 39 5.23 -4.63 5.13
CA LEU A 39 6.04 -3.90 4.17
C LEU A 39 6.18 -4.66 2.84
N ALA A 40 6.41 -5.98 2.89
CA ALA A 40 6.48 -6.82 1.70
C ALA A 40 5.16 -6.84 0.93
N LEU A 41 4.04 -6.92 1.66
CA LEU A 41 2.68 -6.91 1.12
C LEU A 41 2.38 -5.56 0.45
N ALA A 42 2.62 -4.43 1.13
CA ALA A 42 2.40 -3.10 0.55
C ALA A 42 3.27 -2.82 -0.68
N SER A 43 4.46 -3.42 -0.75
CA SER A 43 5.34 -3.31 -1.92
C SER A 43 4.83 -4.13 -3.11
N ALA A 44 4.24 -5.30 -2.86
CA ALA A 44 3.73 -6.19 -3.89
C ALA A 44 2.30 -5.83 -4.37
N ARG A 45 1.46 -5.33 -3.46
CA ARG A 45 0.05 -4.98 -3.67
C ARG A 45 -0.22 -3.59 -3.09
N SER A 46 -0.02 -2.56 -3.90
CA SER A 46 -0.30 -1.17 -3.48
C SER A 46 -1.78 -0.92 -3.18
N ASP A 47 -2.66 -1.74 -3.72
CA ASP A 47 -4.10 -1.73 -3.49
C ASP A 47 -4.50 -2.23 -2.09
N ALA A 48 -3.63 -3.00 -1.41
CA ALA A 48 -3.89 -3.46 -0.05
C ALA A 48 -4.09 -2.33 0.98
N GLY A 49 -3.45 -1.19 0.71
CA GLY A 49 -3.59 0.04 1.49
C GLY A 49 -4.33 1.13 0.74
N ALA A 50 -5.07 0.81 -0.33
CA ALA A 50 -5.80 1.82 -1.09
C ALA A 50 -6.88 2.47 -0.24
N GLU A 51 -6.79 3.77 -0.07
CA GLU A 51 -7.83 4.57 0.57
C GLU A 51 -8.09 5.86 -0.21
N THR A 52 -9.36 6.25 -0.21
CA THR A 52 -9.77 7.56 -0.70
C THR A 52 -9.59 8.59 0.41
N ARG A 53 -8.81 9.63 0.14
CA ARG A 53 -8.52 10.70 1.08
C ARG A 53 -8.70 12.06 0.42
N THR A 54 -9.33 12.97 1.15
CA THR A 54 -9.37 14.38 0.74
C THR A 54 -8.07 15.07 1.14
N VAL A 55 -7.33 15.61 0.18
CA VAL A 55 -6.06 16.31 0.39
C VAL A 55 -6.18 17.78 0.01
N THR A 56 -5.53 18.64 0.78
CA THR A 56 -5.42 20.08 0.50
C THR A 56 -4.24 20.33 -0.41
N LEU A 57 -4.47 21.02 -1.53
CA LEU A 57 -3.45 21.36 -2.51
C LEU A 57 -2.56 22.51 -2.02
N VAL A 58 -1.29 22.49 -2.42
CA VAL A 58 -0.36 23.62 -2.27
C VAL A 58 -0.40 24.50 -3.51
N ALA A 59 -0.02 25.78 -3.37
CA ALA A 59 0.01 26.70 -4.50
C ALA A 59 0.94 26.22 -5.62
N GLY A 60 0.47 26.31 -6.87
CA GLY A 60 1.16 25.86 -8.07
C GLY A 60 0.63 24.55 -8.65
N SER A 61 1.35 24.02 -9.64
CA SER A 61 1.00 22.78 -10.34
C SER A 61 1.56 21.52 -9.68
N ARG A 62 2.72 21.61 -9.00
CA ARG A 62 3.38 20.46 -8.37
C ARG A 62 2.80 20.17 -6.99
N GLN A 63 2.43 18.91 -6.77
CA GLN A 63 1.85 18.41 -5.53
C GLN A 63 2.64 17.20 -5.03
N THR A 64 2.46 16.85 -3.77
CA THR A 64 3.07 15.67 -3.15
C THR A 64 2.01 14.95 -2.34
N ILE A 65 1.96 13.63 -2.43
CA ILE A 65 1.04 12.84 -1.61
C ILE A 65 1.38 12.98 -0.12
N PRO A 66 0.42 12.71 0.79
CA PRO A 66 0.69 12.66 2.22
C PRO A 66 1.88 11.75 2.58
N SER A 67 2.65 12.11 3.62
CA SER A 67 3.88 11.41 3.99
C SER A 67 3.68 9.98 4.52
N ASP A 68 2.45 9.64 4.92
CA ASP A 68 2.06 8.29 5.33
C ASP A 68 1.61 7.42 4.14
N SER A 69 1.77 7.90 2.90
CA SER A 69 1.40 7.21 1.67
C SER A 69 2.63 6.95 0.80
N ASN A 70 2.68 5.79 0.15
CA ASN A 70 3.82 5.40 -0.67
C ASN A 70 3.60 5.59 -2.18
N LYS A 71 2.33 5.63 -2.64
CA LYS A 71 2.00 5.72 -4.06
C LYS A 71 0.67 6.39 -4.30
N LEU A 72 0.63 7.31 -5.28
CA LEU A 72 -0.60 7.80 -5.87
C LEU A 72 -1.22 6.73 -6.77
N ILE A 73 -2.50 6.42 -6.57
CA ILE A 73 -3.27 5.52 -7.44
C ILE A 73 -4.07 6.37 -8.44
N GLU A 74 -4.86 7.32 -7.93
CA GLU A 74 -5.75 8.14 -8.76
C GLU A 74 -6.02 9.51 -8.11
N VAL A 75 -6.27 10.53 -8.94
CA VAL A 75 -6.90 11.78 -8.50
C VAL A 75 -8.31 11.79 -9.06
N VAL A 76 -9.32 11.84 -8.19
CA VAL A 76 -10.71 11.55 -8.56
C VAL A 76 -11.46 12.81 -8.96
N ARG A 77 -11.56 13.76 -8.04
CA ARG A 77 -12.42 14.94 -8.21
C ARG A 77 -12.01 16.09 -7.30
N ASN A 78 -12.49 17.28 -7.64
CA ASN A 78 -12.51 18.42 -6.73
C ASN A 78 -13.54 18.19 -5.62
N ASP A 79 -13.14 18.34 -4.36
CA ASP A 79 -13.99 18.06 -3.19
C ASP A 79 -15.19 19.01 -3.14
N SER A 80 -14.96 20.30 -3.40
CA SER A 80 -15.98 21.35 -3.29
C SER A 80 -17.02 21.33 -4.42
N THR A 81 -16.59 21.05 -5.65
CA THR A 81 -17.46 21.10 -6.84
C THR A 81 -17.93 19.72 -7.31
N GLY A 82 -17.29 18.65 -6.86
CA GLY A 82 -17.51 17.28 -7.35
C GLY A 82 -17.01 17.06 -8.77
N ARG A 83 -16.38 18.06 -9.40
CA ARG A 83 -15.89 17.98 -10.77
C ARG A 83 -14.74 16.98 -10.87
N ALA A 84 -14.89 15.98 -11.74
CA ALA A 84 -13.86 15.00 -12.03
C ALA A 84 -12.57 15.65 -12.55
N ILE A 85 -11.43 15.16 -12.07
CA ILE A 85 -10.10 15.57 -12.52
C ILE A 85 -9.55 14.42 -13.38
N ARG A 86 -9.21 14.71 -14.63
CA ARG A 86 -8.89 13.66 -15.62
C ARG A 86 -7.38 13.43 -15.72
N LEU A 87 -6.97 12.17 -15.86
CA LEU A 87 -5.58 11.87 -16.20
C LEU A 87 -5.29 12.37 -17.62
N LEU A 88 -4.19 13.10 -17.79
CA LEU A 88 -3.69 13.57 -19.07
C LEU A 88 -2.20 13.27 -19.15
N ASP A 89 -1.71 12.83 -20.31
CA ASP A 89 -0.27 12.63 -20.50
C ASP A 89 0.44 13.99 -20.42
N ARG A 90 1.48 14.07 -19.57
CA ARG A 90 2.34 15.25 -19.44
C ARG A 90 2.85 15.77 -20.79
N LYS A 91 3.17 14.88 -21.74
CA LYS A 91 3.68 15.31 -23.06
C LYS A 91 2.70 16.21 -23.79
N VAL A 92 1.40 15.95 -23.67
CA VAL A 92 0.35 16.77 -24.29
C VAL A 92 0.37 18.19 -23.70
N LEU A 93 0.55 18.32 -22.39
CA LEU A 93 0.68 19.61 -21.73
C LEU A 93 1.98 20.32 -22.12
N ASP A 94 3.10 19.61 -22.15
CA ASP A 94 4.41 20.16 -22.51
C ASP A 94 4.45 20.66 -23.96
N GLU A 95 3.75 19.99 -24.89
CA GLU A 95 3.67 20.37 -26.31
C GLU A 95 2.66 21.50 -26.58
N GLN A 96 1.44 21.39 -26.05
CA GLN A 96 0.36 22.35 -26.33
C GLN A 96 0.48 23.63 -25.50
N ASN A 97 1.07 23.52 -24.31
CA ASN A 97 1.22 24.65 -23.39
C ASN A 97 2.51 24.54 -22.57
N PRO A 98 3.70 24.84 -23.12
CA PRO A 98 4.98 24.69 -22.43
C PRO A 98 5.11 25.43 -21.08
N LEU A 99 4.26 26.42 -20.81
CA LEU A 99 4.24 27.22 -19.59
C LEU A 99 3.15 26.81 -18.59
N TRP A 100 2.44 25.70 -18.84
CA TRP A 100 1.32 25.21 -18.03
C TRP A 100 1.66 25.08 -16.54
N HIS A 101 2.92 24.79 -16.20
CA HIS A 101 3.38 24.69 -14.82
C HIS A 101 3.22 25.99 -14.01
N LYS A 102 3.20 27.15 -14.67
CA LYS A 102 3.00 28.48 -14.06
C LYS A 102 1.56 28.97 -14.18
N GLU A 103 0.73 28.29 -14.97
CA GLU A 103 -0.67 28.66 -15.11
C GLU A 103 -1.48 28.26 -13.88
N THR A 104 -2.35 29.15 -13.46
CA THR A 104 -3.22 28.93 -12.31
C THR A 104 -4.67 29.16 -12.68
N GLY A 105 -5.57 28.40 -12.06
CA GLY A 105 -7.01 28.51 -12.23
C GLY A 105 -7.77 28.32 -10.93
N PRO A 106 -9.10 28.47 -10.97
CA PRO A 106 -9.93 28.34 -9.79
C PRO A 106 -10.00 26.90 -9.26
N GLU A 107 -9.93 25.90 -10.15
CA GLU A 107 -9.93 24.47 -9.83
C GLU A 107 -9.12 23.68 -10.86
N PRO A 108 -8.41 22.60 -10.46
CA PRO A 108 -7.81 21.65 -11.38
C PRO A 108 -8.83 20.90 -12.25
N LYS A 109 -8.45 20.66 -13.50
CA LYS A 109 -9.24 19.88 -14.48
C LYS A 109 -8.56 18.59 -14.88
N TYR A 110 -7.24 18.61 -14.88
CA TYR A 110 -6.39 17.50 -15.29
C TYR A 110 -5.33 17.24 -14.23
N TYR A 111 -4.83 16.02 -14.20
CA TYR A 111 -3.65 15.66 -13.46
C TYR A 111 -2.75 14.75 -14.29
N THR A 112 -1.47 14.73 -13.94
CA THR A 112 -0.48 13.81 -14.50
C THR A 112 0.49 13.41 -13.40
N TYR A 113 1.03 12.19 -13.49
CA TYR A 113 2.08 11.72 -12.59
C TYR A 113 3.03 10.80 -13.36
N ASP A 114 4.25 10.65 -12.84
CA ASP A 114 5.20 9.67 -13.36
C ASP A 114 5.14 8.43 -12.45
N PRO A 115 4.83 7.23 -12.97
CA PRO A 115 4.84 6.00 -12.19
C PRO A 115 6.18 5.70 -11.50
N ASN A 116 7.30 6.22 -12.02
CA ASN A 116 8.63 6.08 -11.42
C ASN A 116 8.87 7.03 -10.24
N ILE A 117 8.07 8.09 -10.10
CA ILE A 117 8.13 9.05 -8.99
C ILE A 117 6.74 9.09 -8.33
N PRO A 118 6.34 7.99 -7.65
CA PRO A 118 4.96 7.74 -7.25
C PRO A 118 4.43 8.68 -6.15
N THR A 119 5.32 9.47 -5.54
CA THR A 119 4.98 10.43 -4.48
C THR A 119 4.66 11.83 -5.00
N THR A 120 5.01 12.13 -6.25
CA THR A 120 4.82 13.46 -6.85
C THR A 120 3.82 13.37 -7.99
N TYR A 121 2.88 14.33 -8.01
CA TYR A 121 1.93 14.48 -9.10
C TYR A 121 1.78 15.95 -9.44
N TYR A 122 1.22 16.21 -10.61
CA TYR A 122 0.98 17.55 -11.10
C TYR A 122 -0.48 17.73 -11.45
N VAL A 123 -1.01 18.91 -11.14
CA VAL A 123 -2.38 19.32 -11.46
C VAL A 123 -2.37 20.48 -12.44
N PHE A 124 -3.37 20.51 -13.33
CA PHE A 124 -3.54 21.58 -14.31
C PHE A 124 -5.02 21.99 -14.44
N PRO A 125 -5.36 23.29 -14.38
CA PRO A 125 -4.50 24.39 -13.94
C PRO A 125 -3.97 24.22 -12.52
N GLY A 126 -2.83 24.85 -12.20
CA GLY A 126 -2.36 24.93 -10.82
C GLY A 126 -3.32 25.75 -9.94
N VAL A 127 -3.22 25.61 -8.62
CA VAL A 127 -4.05 26.41 -7.69
C VAL A 127 -3.27 27.62 -7.16
N THR A 128 -3.97 28.73 -6.92
CA THR A 128 -3.37 29.94 -6.32
C THR A 128 -3.42 29.94 -4.80
N THR A 129 -4.35 29.19 -4.20
CA THR A 129 -4.58 29.16 -2.75
C THR A 129 -4.33 27.78 -2.17
N THR A 130 -3.93 27.74 -0.90
CA THR A 130 -3.74 26.51 -0.11
C THR A 130 -5.03 26.00 0.53
N THR A 131 -6.18 26.39 -0.01
CA THR A 131 -7.52 26.03 0.52
C THR A 131 -8.25 25.03 -0.38
N HIS A 132 -7.77 24.82 -1.60
CA HIS A 132 -8.41 23.93 -2.55
C HIS A 132 -8.17 22.47 -2.15
N LYS A 133 -9.22 21.66 -2.19
CA LYS A 133 -9.18 20.25 -1.80
C LYS A 133 -9.61 19.35 -2.94
N ILE A 134 -8.96 18.19 -3.03
CA ILE A 134 -9.26 17.16 -4.01
C ILE A 134 -9.36 15.80 -3.31
N ASP A 135 -10.19 14.92 -3.84
CA ASP A 135 -10.21 13.52 -3.43
C ASP A 135 -9.18 12.75 -4.26
N VAL A 136 -8.30 12.04 -3.57
CA VAL A 136 -7.27 11.18 -4.16
C VAL A 136 -7.41 9.76 -3.64
N VAL A 137 -7.10 8.79 -4.47
CA VAL A 137 -6.87 7.40 -4.07
C VAL A 137 -5.37 7.22 -3.92
N ILE A 138 -4.93 6.88 -2.71
CA ILE A 138 -3.52 6.68 -2.38
C ILE A 138 -3.34 5.32 -1.73
N ALA A 139 -2.18 4.71 -1.98
CA ALA A 139 -1.73 3.56 -1.23
C ALA A 139 -1.08 4.05 0.07
N LYS A 140 -1.75 3.79 1.19
CA LYS A 140 -1.25 4.09 2.52
C LYS A 140 -0.14 3.12 2.89
N SER A 141 0.93 3.65 3.48
CA SER A 141 1.97 2.82 4.07
C SER A 141 1.43 2.15 5.34
N PRO A 142 1.52 0.83 5.47
CA PRO A 142 1.02 0.16 6.66
C PRO A 142 1.82 0.59 7.89
N THR A 143 1.11 0.98 8.95
CA THR A 143 1.74 1.27 10.24
C THR A 143 2.18 -0.04 10.89
N PRO A 144 3.43 -0.15 11.39
CA PRO A 144 3.84 -1.30 12.17
C PRO A 144 2.94 -1.51 13.38
N ALA A 145 2.68 -2.77 13.73
CA ALA A 145 2.02 -3.10 14.98
C ALA A 145 3.01 -2.97 16.15
N ASP A 146 2.61 -2.22 17.17
CA ASP A 146 3.37 -2.05 18.41
C ASP A 146 3.15 -3.23 19.39
N SER A 147 2.11 -4.03 19.17
CA SER A 147 1.74 -5.17 20.01
C SER A 147 0.98 -6.22 19.21
N VAL A 148 0.98 -7.47 19.70
CA VAL A 148 0.17 -8.56 19.15
C VAL A 148 -1.34 -8.28 19.26
N GLU A 149 -1.75 -7.44 20.21
CA GLU A 149 -3.15 -7.04 20.38
C GLU A 149 -3.63 -6.01 19.36
N SER A 150 -2.72 -5.46 18.54
CA SER A 150 -3.07 -4.53 17.47
C SER A 150 -3.99 -5.17 16.44
N GLU A 151 -4.87 -4.36 15.85
CA GLU A 151 -5.65 -4.75 14.68
C GLU A 151 -4.74 -4.81 13.44
N VAL A 152 -4.99 -5.76 12.55
CA VAL A 152 -4.31 -5.82 11.26
C VAL A 152 -4.78 -4.64 10.39
N PRO A 153 -3.87 -3.82 9.82
CA PRO A 153 -4.22 -2.58 9.11
C PRO A 153 -4.63 -2.82 7.64
N VAL A 154 -4.85 -4.07 7.25
CA VAL A 154 -5.28 -4.49 5.90
C VAL A 154 -6.49 -5.39 6.01
N GLU A 155 -7.19 -5.59 4.90
CA GLU A 155 -8.38 -6.44 4.85
C GLU A 155 -8.08 -7.90 5.23
N ASP A 156 -9.05 -8.55 5.89
CA ASP A 156 -8.91 -9.90 6.47
C ASP A 156 -8.57 -10.99 5.44
N TRP A 157 -8.87 -10.78 4.15
CA TRP A 157 -8.56 -11.74 3.09
C TRP A 157 -7.05 -11.90 2.86
N PHE A 158 -6.23 -10.93 3.27
CA PHE A 158 -4.77 -11.07 3.26
C PHE A 158 -4.23 -11.98 4.38
N ALA A 159 -5.04 -12.33 5.39
CA ALA A 159 -4.59 -13.10 6.55
C ALA A 159 -3.83 -14.39 6.20
N PRO A 160 -4.28 -15.23 5.24
CA PRO A 160 -3.53 -16.44 4.86
C PRO A 160 -2.16 -16.12 4.24
N ALA A 161 -2.06 -15.06 3.45
CA ALA A 161 -0.78 -14.63 2.88
C ALA A 161 0.16 -14.15 3.98
N ILE A 162 -0.34 -13.37 4.94
CA ILE A 162 0.46 -12.90 6.07
C ILE A 162 1.02 -14.06 6.89
N VAL A 163 0.20 -15.08 7.18
CA VAL A 163 0.65 -16.30 7.88
C VAL A 163 1.74 -17.02 7.09
N ASP A 164 1.59 -17.17 5.77
CA ASP A 164 2.60 -17.80 4.92
C ASP A 164 3.93 -17.03 4.95
N TYR A 165 3.91 -15.69 4.93
CA TYR A 165 5.14 -14.91 5.03
C TYR A 165 5.84 -15.09 6.38
N ILE A 166 5.08 -15.10 7.47
CA ILE A 166 5.63 -15.33 8.82
C ILE A 166 6.29 -16.71 8.89
N LEU A 167 5.64 -17.75 8.36
CA LEU A 167 6.20 -19.10 8.28
C LEU A 167 7.45 -19.17 7.41
N TYR A 168 7.47 -18.46 6.28
CA TYR A 168 8.66 -18.32 5.44
C TYR A 168 9.86 -17.84 6.27
N ARG A 169 9.68 -16.79 7.08
CA ARG A 169 10.75 -16.22 7.93
C ARG A 169 11.18 -17.17 9.04
N ALA A 170 10.25 -17.83 9.70
CA ALA A 170 10.54 -18.82 10.73
C ALA A 170 11.40 -19.98 10.19
N TYR A 171 10.96 -20.61 9.10
CA TYR A 171 11.70 -21.72 8.48
C TYR A 171 13.02 -21.29 7.82
N LEU A 172 13.10 -20.05 7.32
CA LEU A 172 14.36 -19.52 6.77
C LEU A 172 15.44 -19.42 7.84
N LYS A 173 15.07 -18.99 9.05
CA LYS A 173 16.01 -18.88 10.17
C LYS A 173 16.58 -20.24 10.58
N ASN A 174 15.78 -21.29 10.43
CA ASN A 174 16.17 -22.69 10.66
C ASN A 174 16.68 -23.41 9.40
N ALA A 175 17.13 -22.69 8.36
CA ALA A 175 17.51 -23.30 7.08
C ALA A 175 18.63 -24.37 7.18
N GLU A 176 19.40 -24.39 8.26
CA GLU A 176 20.42 -25.39 8.54
C GLU A 176 19.83 -26.78 8.90
N TYR A 177 18.57 -26.82 9.36
CA TYR A 177 17.87 -28.07 9.63
C TYR A 177 17.33 -28.69 8.33
N THR A 178 17.32 -30.02 8.30
CA THR A 178 16.89 -30.77 7.11
C THR A 178 15.44 -30.43 6.74
N ASN A 179 15.21 -30.08 5.47
CA ASN A 179 13.94 -29.71 4.85
C ASN A 179 13.38 -28.31 5.19
N ASP A 180 13.90 -27.59 6.18
CA ASP A 180 13.34 -26.28 6.56
C ASP A 180 13.59 -25.20 5.49
N LEU A 181 14.73 -25.23 4.80
CA LEU A 181 14.95 -24.38 3.62
C LEU A 181 13.90 -24.63 2.52
N THR A 182 13.53 -25.90 2.28
CA THR A 182 12.50 -26.25 1.27
C THR A 182 11.11 -25.77 1.69
N ARG A 183 10.77 -25.87 2.99
CA ARG A 183 9.52 -25.32 3.54
C ARG A 183 9.48 -23.81 3.45
N SER A 184 10.58 -23.14 3.78
CA SER A 184 10.73 -21.69 3.68
C SER A 184 10.43 -21.21 2.25
N GLU A 185 11.05 -21.81 1.24
CA GLU A 185 10.78 -21.47 -0.16
C GLU A 185 9.34 -21.78 -0.60
N TYR A 186 8.73 -22.86 -0.09
CA TYR A 186 7.33 -23.16 -0.34
C TYR A 186 6.41 -22.04 0.18
N PHE A 187 6.58 -21.62 1.43
CA PHE A 187 5.76 -20.56 2.03
C PHE A 187 6.00 -19.20 1.37
N ARG A 188 7.25 -18.91 0.99
CA ARG A 188 7.59 -17.69 0.22
C ARG A 188 6.85 -17.67 -1.10
N ARG A 189 6.81 -18.78 -1.84
CA ARG A 189 6.08 -18.90 -3.10
C ARG A 189 4.57 -18.78 -2.87
N SER A 190 4.02 -19.48 -1.87
CA SER A 190 2.59 -19.42 -1.51
C SER A 190 2.14 -18.00 -1.20
N PHE A 191 2.95 -17.22 -0.47
CA PHE A 191 2.70 -15.80 -0.22
C PHE A 191 2.51 -15.01 -1.52
N TYR A 192 3.47 -15.07 -2.44
CA TYR A 192 3.37 -14.33 -3.71
C TYR A 192 2.26 -14.85 -4.62
N GLU A 193 1.99 -16.16 -4.62
CA GLU A 193 0.88 -16.76 -5.37
C GLU A 193 -0.46 -16.21 -4.86
N ARG A 194 -0.69 -16.19 -3.55
CA ARG A 194 -1.92 -15.63 -2.95
C ARG A 194 -2.09 -14.15 -3.26
N LEU A 195 -1.00 -13.37 -3.26
CA LEU A 195 -1.05 -11.97 -3.67
C LEU A 195 -1.35 -11.79 -5.17
N GLY A 196 -1.01 -12.76 -6.03
CA GLY A 196 -1.26 -12.71 -7.47
C GLY A 196 -2.64 -13.24 -7.92
N VAL A 197 -3.28 -14.10 -7.12
CA VAL A 197 -4.55 -14.77 -7.47
C VAL A 197 -5.72 -13.79 -7.66
N GLU A 198 -5.73 -12.64 -7.00
CA GLU A 198 -6.81 -11.65 -7.19
C GLU A 198 -6.64 -10.73 -8.41
N SER A 199 -5.42 -10.52 -8.91
CA SER A 199 -5.21 -9.65 -10.08
C SER A 199 -5.94 -10.14 -11.35
N ARG A 200 -6.36 -11.41 -11.36
CA ARG A 200 -7.15 -12.01 -12.45
C ARG A 200 -8.66 -11.90 -12.26
N ILE A 201 -9.14 -11.59 -11.05
CA ILE A 201 -10.58 -11.55 -10.75
C ILE A 201 -11.14 -10.13 -11.00
N SER A 202 -10.31 -9.07 -10.93
CA SER A 202 -10.77 -7.68 -11.11
C SER A 202 -10.77 -7.17 -12.57
N THR A 203 -10.48 -8.01 -13.57
CA THR A 203 -10.56 -7.63 -15.01
C THR A 203 -11.73 -8.33 -15.70
N GLY A 204 -12.89 -8.28 -15.07
CA GLY A 204 -14.17 -8.69 -15.65
C GLY A 204 -15.20 -7.62 -15.38
N ASP A 205 -15.14 -6.53 -16.15
CA ASP A 205 -16.26 -5.74 -16.69
C ASP A 205 -15.72 -4.58 -17.56
#